data_AF-A0A413IQL8-F1
#
_entry.id   AF-A0A413IQL8-F1
#
_cell.length_a   1.000
_cell.length_b   1.000
_cell.length_c   1.000
_cell.angle_alpha   90.00
_cell.angle_beta   90.00
_cell.angle_gamma   90.00
#
_symmetry.space_group_name_H-M   'P 1'
#
loop_
_entity.id
_entity.type
_entity.pdbx_description
1 polymer ?
#
loop_
_entity_poly.entity_id
_entity_poly.type
_entity_poly.pdbx_seq_one_letter_code
_entity_poly.pdbx_strand_id
1 'polypeptide(L)'
;MRTVQRTYTLFGIAELEDEVRQRAYTDWLAKGNDYPYASENCDTLEAFCNLFRIACTNYRYDSCTYYYRFYTKHETDTEELSGVRLLAYLYNNFHAELYKPKVYWTKDRKKRRRSRI
;
A
#
# COMPACT_ATOMS: atom_id res chain seq x y z
N MET A 1 19.67 20.32 -10.90
CA MET A 1 18.58 20.49 -9.92
C MET A 1 18.88 21.75 -9.12
N ARG A 2 18.03 22.78 -9.15
CA ARG A 2 18.26 24.07 -8.49
C ARG A 2 17.43 24.11 -7.21
N THR A 3 18.05 24.42 -6.08
CA THR A 3 17.37 24.58 -4.79
C THR A 3 16.75 25.98 -4.74
N VAL A 4 15.43 26.07 -4.54
CA VAL A 4 14.72 27.35 -4.38
C VAL A 4 14.35 27.50 -2.91
N GLN A 5 14.83 28.54 -2.24
CA GLN A 5 14.38 28.89 -0.90
C GLN A 5 13.08 29.69 -0.99
N ARG A 6 12.09 29.33 -0.16
CA ARG A 6 10.84 30.06 0.02
C ARG A 6 10.67 30.38 1.50
N THR A 7 10.38 31.63 1.79
CA THR A 7 10.05 32.10 3.14
C THR A 7 8.54 32.13 3.27
N TYR A 8 8.00 31.47 4.30
CA TYR A 8 6.56 31.45 4.59
C TYR A 8 6.30 32.18 5.90
N THR A 9 5.29 33.05 5.91
CA THR A 9 4.76 33.66 7.13
C THR A 9 3.63 32.77 7.62
N LEU A 10 3.77 32.21 8.83
CA LEU A 10 2.77 31.34 9.45
C LEU A 10 1.99 32.15 10.50
N PHE A 11 0.66 32.09 10.43
CA PHE A 11 -0.23 32.74 11.39
C PHE A 11 -0.95 31.69 12.23
N GLY A 12 -1.13 31.96 13.52
CA GLY A 12 -2.00 31.20 14.39
C GLY A 12 -3.48 31.42 14.04
N ILE A 13 -4.34 30.43 14.28
CA ILE A 13 -5.77 30.52 13.88
C ILE A 13 -6.52 31.69 14.54
N ALA A 14 -6.07 32.13 15.72
CA ALA A 14 -6.62 33.28 16.44
C ALA A 14 -6.20 34.62 15.84
N GLU A 15 -5.12 34.65 15.06
CA GLU A 15 -4.59 35.85 14.39
C GLU A 15 -5.24 36.08 13.01
N LEU A 16 -6.00 35.10 12.52
CA LEU A 16 -6.73 35.19 11.26
C LEU A 16 -8.01 36.01 11.44
N GLU A 17 -8.35 36.81 10.43
CA GLU A 17 -9.67 37.43 10.31
C GLU A 17 -10.79 36.38 10.28
N ASP A 18 -11.98 36.75 10.74
CA ASP A 18 -13.11 35.81 10.89
C ASP A 18 -13.50 35.14 9.57
N GLU A 19 -13.46 35.87 8.44
CA GLU A 19 -13.75 35.33 7.12
C GLU A 19 -12.71 34.27 6.70
N VAL A 20 -11.43 34.54 6.96
CA VAL A 20 -10.33 33.61 6.67
C VAL A 20 -10.41 32.39 7.58
N ARG A 21 -10.77 32.57 8.85
CA ARG A 21 -10.97 31.47 9.80
C ARG A 21 -12.12 30.58 9.38
N GLN A 22 -13.25 31.16 8.98
CA GLN A 22 -14.41 30.41 8.49
C GLN A 22 -14.08 29.67 7.20
N ARG A 23 -13.32 30.29 6.29
CA ARG A 23 -12.85 29.65 5.07
C ARG A 23 -11.90 28.49 5.36
N ALA A 24 -10.94 28.66 6.26
CA ALA A 24 -10.04 27.60 6.67
C ALA A 24 -10.78 26.44 7.35
N TYR A 25 -11.78 26.74 8.18
CA TYR A 25 -12.62 25.74 8.83
C TYR A 25 -13.50 24.96 7.84
N THR A 26 -14.14 25.66 6.91
CA THR A 26 -14.96 25.02 5.87
C THR A 26 -14.11 24.21 4.90
N ASP A 27 -12.89 24.67 4.55
CA ASP A 27 -11.94 23.91 3.75
C ASP A 27 -11.43 22.67 4.48
N TRP A 28 -11.15 22.76 5.79
CA TRP A 28 -10.82 21.61 6.63
C TRP A 28 -11.96 20.59 6.71
N LEU A 29 -13.21 21.05 6.87
CA LEU A 29 -14.40 20.18 6.84
C LEU A 29 -14.61 19.54 5.46
N ALA A 30 -14.43 20.31 4.38
CA ALA A 30 -14.66 19.86 3.01
C ALA A 30 -13.58 18.90 2.51
N LYS A 31 -12.34 19.06 2.96
CA LYS A 31 -11.24 18.11 2.72
C LYS A 31 -11.46 16.78 3.42
N GLY A 32 -12.42 16.72 4.35
CA GLY A 32 -12.73 15.52 5.10
C GLY A 32 -11.62 15.20 6.09
N ASN A 33 -11.97 14.41 7.10
CA ASN A 33 -10.98 13.76 7.94
C ASN A 33 -10.26 12.71 7.09
N ASP A 34 -9.34 13.15 6.23
CA ASP A 34 -8.56 12.28 5.36
C ASP A 34 -7.91 11.23 6.26
N TYR A 35 -8.27 9.97 6.02
CA TYR A 35 -7.66 8.86 6.72
C TYR A 35 -6.14 8.98 6.47
N PRO A 36 -5.30 9.21 7.50
CA PRO A 36 -3.95 9.71 7.28
C PRO A 36 -3.06 8.81 6.43
N TYR A 37 -3.41 7.52 6.34
CA TYR A 37 -2.68 6.51 5.58
C TYR A 37 -3.43 6.09 4.30
N ALA A 38 -4.36 6.91 3.81
CA ALA A 38 -5.20 6.55 2.67
C ALA A 38 -4.34 6.31 1.42
N SER A 39 -3.33 7.14 1.19
CA SER A 39 -2.42 6.97 0.06
C SER A 39 -1.61 5.68 0.19
N GLU A 40 -0.99 5.46 1.35
CA GLU A 40 -0.15 4.29 1.59
C GLU A 40 -0.95 2.99 1.54
N ASN A 41 -2.19 3.00 2.04
CA ASN A 41 -3.08 1.86 1.96
C ASN A 41 -3.57 1.62 0.53
N CYS A 42 -3.85 2.67 -0.25
CA CYS A 42 -4.14 2.54 -1.67
C CYS A 42 -2.97 1.89 -2.41
N ASP A 43 -1.75 2.38 -2.20
CA ASP A 43 -0.53 1.85 -2.83
C ASP A 43 -0.30 0.38 -2.44
N THR A 44 -0.53 0.05 -1.17
CA THR A 44 -0.41 -1.31 -0.65
C THR A 44 -1.45 -2.24 -1.28
N LEU A 45 -2.71 -1.80 -1.37
CA LEU A 45 -3.78 -2.57 -1.99
C LEU A 45 -3.53 -2.77 -3.49
N GLU A 46 -3.07 -1.74 -4.20
CA GLU A 46 -2.71 -1.82 -5.60
C GLU A 46 -1.55 -2.82 -5.82
N ALA A 47 -0.50 -2.75 -5.00
CA ALA A 47 0.61 -3.70 -5.05
C ALA A 47 0.14 -5.15 -4.80
N PHE A 48 -0.76 -5.36 -3.83
CA PHE A 48 -1.36 -6.66 -3.54
C PHE A 48 -2.16 -7.19 -4.74
N CYS A 49 -3.06 -6.36 -5.29
CA CYS A 49 -3.88 -6.67 -6.44
C CYS A 49 -3.04 -7.06 -7.67
N ASN A 50 -2.01 -6.26 -7.96
CA ASN A 50 -1.09 -6.50 -9.07
C ASN A 50 -0.29 -7.79 -8.88
N LEU A 51 0.21 -8.05 -7.66
CA LEU A 51 0.97 -9.25 -7.35
C LEU A 51 0.14 -10.52 -7.58
N PHE A 52 -1.07 -10.58 -7.02
CA PHE A 52 -1.91 -11.78 -7.05
C PHE A 52 -2.85 -11.85 -8.26
N ARG A 53 -2.81 -10.85 -9.15
CA ARG A 53 -3.67 -10.72 -10.34
C ARG A 53 -5.15 -10.68 -9.99
N ILE A 54 -5.47 -9.98 -8.90
CA ILE A 54 -6.81 -9.77 -8.35
C ILE A 54 -7.16 -8.30 -8.56
N ALA A 55 -8.39 -7.98 -8.94
CA ALA A 55 -8.89 -6.61 -8.98
C ALA A 55 -9.69 -6.30 -7.70
N CYS A 56 -9.43 -5.16 -7.07
CA CYS A 56 -10.30 -4.60 -6.03
C CYS A 56 -11.07 -3.43 -6.61
N THR A 57 -12.39 -3.41 -6.41
CA THR A 57 -13.29 -2.36 -6.89
C THR A 57 -14.15 -1.86 -5.74
N ASN A 58 -14.73 -0.67 -5.93
CA ASN A 58 -15.61 -0.02 -4.97
C ASN A 58 -14.98 0.11 -3.56
N TYR A 59 -13.67 0.33 -3.47
CA TYR A 59 -12.98 0.57 -2.21
C TYR A 59 -12.70 2.06 -2.01
N ARG A 60 -12.72 2.50 -0.75
CA ARG A 60 -12.26 3.81 -0.32
C ARG A 60 -11.70 3.72 1.08
N TYR A 61 -10.50 4.24 1.28
CA TYR A 61 -9.94 4.43 2.62
C TYR A 61 -10.43 5.78 3.16
N ASP A 62 -11.64 5.80 3.71
CA ASP A 62 -12.19 6.93 4.45
C ASP A 62 -12.65 6.48 5.85
N SER A 63 -13.04 7.42 6.71
CA SER A 63 -13.42 7.12 8.09
C SER A 63 -14.79 6.42 8.26
N CYS A 64 -15.57 6.24 7.19
CA CYS A 64 -16.99 5.93 7.27
C CYS A 64 -17.44 4.76 6.37
N THR A 65 -16.74 4.50 5.27
CA THR A 65 -17.14 3.61 4.19
C THR A 65 -16.16 2.45 4.09
N TYR A 66 -16.59 1.27 4.56
CA TYR A 66 -15.77 0.05 4.53
C TYR A 66 -16.39 -0.97 3.56
N TYR A 67 -16.38 -0.66 2.27
CA TYR A 67 -16.80 -1.58 1.24
C TYR A 67 -15.60 -1.99 0.39
N TYR A 68 -15.40 -3.28 0.20
CA TYR A 68 -14.36 -3.83 -0.66
C TYR A 68 -14.96 -4.93 -1.50
N ARG A 69 -14.71 -4.91 -2.82
CA ARG A 69 -15.13 -5.99 -3.70
C ARG A 69 -13.97 -6.51 -4.52
N PHE A 70 -13.59 -7.75 -4.27
CA PHE A 70 -12.53 -8.44 -4.98
C PHE A 70 -13.07 -9.27 -6.14
N TYR A 71 -12.34 -9.23 -7.25
CA TYR A 71 -12.60 -10.00 -8.45
C TYR A 71 -11.30 -10.64 -8.91
N THR A 72 -11.37 -11.87 -9.39
CA THR A 72 -10.21 -12.56 -9.92
C THR A 72 -10.60 -13.35 -11.17
N LYS A 73 -9.59 -13.69 -11.98
CA LYS A 73 -9.71 -14.55 -13.16
C LYS A 73 -9.14 -15.95 -12.90
N HIS A 74 -8.82 -16.25 -11.64
CA HIS A 74 -8.39 -17.58 -11.24
C HIS A 74 -9.52 -18.58 -11.45
N GLU A 75 -9.16 -19.84 -11.64
CA GLU A 75 -10.15 -20.91 -11.70
C GLU A 75 -10.81 -21.09 -10.33
N THR A 76 -12.07 -21.51 -10.28
CA THR A 76 -12.83 -21.71 -9.04
C THR A 76 -12.06 -22.58 -8.04
N ASP A 77 -11.46 -23.69 -8.51
CA ASP A 77 -10.65 -24.59 -7.69
C ASP A 77 -9.45 -23.89 -7.05
N THR A 78 -8.92 -22.85 -7.70
CA THR A 78 -7.81 -22.02 -7.18
C THR A 78 -8.31 -21.05 -6.12
N GLU A 79 -9.49 -20.46 -6.30
CA GLU A 79 -10.11 -19.55 -5.33
C GLU A 79 -10.51 -20.27 -4.03
N GLU A 80 -10.88 -21.54 -4.13
CA GLU A 80 -11.25 -22.38 -3.00
C GLU A 80 -10.03 -22.99 -2.26
N LEU A 81 -8.81 -22.75 -2.76
CA LEU A 81 -7.60 -23.24 -2.09
C LEU A 81 -7.49 -22.63 -0.69
N SER A 82 -7.23 -23.51 0.27
CA SER A 82 -7.01 -23.12 1.66
C SER A 82 -5.89 -23.96 2.30
N GLY A 83 -5.40 -23.49 3.45
CA GLY A 83 -4.39 -24.17 4.25
C GLY A 83 -3.11 -24.50 3.46
N VAL A 84 -2.65 -25.75 3.59
CA VAL A 84 -1.41 -26.23 2.96
C VAL A 84 -1.46 -26.16 1.44
N ARG A 85 -2.63 -26.36 0.84
CA ARG A 85 -2.79 -26.31 -0.63
C ARG A 85 -2.63 -24.88 -1.15
N LEU A 86 -3.21 -23.90 -0.45
CA LEU A 86 -3.00 -22.49 -0.77
C LEU A 86 -1.54 -22.09 -0.58
N LEU A 87 -0.90 -22.51 0.52
CA LEU A 87 0.51 -22.23 0.76
C LEU A 87 1.40 -22.78 -0.37
N ALA A 88 1.18 -24.02 -0.78
CA ALA A 88 1.92 -24.62 -1.88
C ALA A 88 1.71 -23.86 -3.19
N TYR A 89 0.47 -23.47 -3.49
CA TYR A 89 0.15 -22.64 -4.67
C TYR A 89 0.87 -21.29 -4.63
N LEU A 90 0.84 -20.60 -3.48
CA LEU A 90 1.52 -19.32 -3.30
C LEU A 90 3.03 -19.46 -3.48
N TYR A 91 3.63 -20.50 -2.90
CA TYR A 91 5.05 -20.77 -3.05
C TYR A 91 5.44 -21.06 -4.50
N ASN A 92 4.65 -21.87 -5.20
CA ASN A 92 4.97 -22.27 -6.56
C ASN A 92 4.79 -21.14 -7.59
N ASN A 93 3.90 -20.19 -7.34
CA ASN A 93 3.53 -19.16 -8.32
C ASN A 93 4.03 -17.75 -7.98
N PHE A 94 4.25 -17.42 -6.70
CA PHE A 94 4.54 -16.05 -6.26
C PHE A 94 5.76 -15.94 -5.33
N HIS A 95 6.50 -17.03 -5.08
CA HIS A 95 7.61 -17.01 -4.12
C HIS A 95 8.72 -16.02 -4.50
N ALA A 96 9.03 -15.87 -5.78
CA ALA A 96 10.09 -14.97 -6.23
C ALA A 96 9.75 -13.49 -5.96
N GLU A 97 8.48 -13.14 -6.11
CA GLU A 97 7.96 -11.81 -5.87
C GLU A 97 7.76 -11.52 -4.38
N LEU A 98 7.28 -12.49 -3.61
CA LEU A 98 7.07 -12.38 -2.15
C LEU A 98 8.40 -12.36 -1.38
N TYR A 99 9.39 -13.14 -1.81
CA TYR A 99 10.65 -13.29 -1.10
C TYR A 99 11.82 -12.87 -1.99
N LYS A 100 12.22 -11.61 -1.83
CA LYS A 100 13.49 -11.15 -2.41
C LYS A 100 14.65 -11.88 -1.71
N PRO A 101 15.50 -12.62 -2.43
CA PRO A 101 16.61 -13.33 -1.82
C PRO A 101 17.57 -12.33 -1.16
N LYS A 102 17.84 -12.49 0.13
CA LYS A 102 18.89 -11.72 0.80
C LYS A 102 20.25 -12.17 0.28
N VAL A 103 20.91 -11.30 -0.50
CA VAL A 103 22.29 -11.52 -0.95
C VAL A 103 23.23 -11.09 0.18
N TYR A 104 23.69 -12.06 0.96
CA TYR A 104 24.75 -11.84 1.94
C TYR A 104 26.10 -11.85 1.23
N TRP A 105 26.64 -10.67 0.93
CA TRP A 105 28.04 -10.54 0.51
C TRP A 105 28.94 -10.84 1.73
N THR A 106 29.56 -12.02 1.73
CA THR A 106 30.70 -12.32 2.58
C THR A 106 31.90 -12.54 1.66
N LYS A 107 32.99 -11.81 1.90
CA LYS A 107 34.19 -11.76 1.02
C LYS A 107 34.75 -13.14 0.65
N ASP A 108 34.51 -14.18 1.48
CA ASP A 108 35.18 -15.48 1.35
C ASP A 108 34.27 -16.71 1.45
N ARG A 109 33.16 -16.78 0.71
CA ARG A 109 32.42 -18.04 0.58
C ARG A 109 32.24 -18.46 -0.87
N LYS A 110 33.12 -19.38 -1.33
CA LYS A 110 32.80 -20.32 -2.42
C LYS A 110 31.52 -21.05 -2.03
N LYS A 111 30.37 -20.65 -2.58
CA LYS A 111 29.09 -21.35 -2.40
C LYS A 111 29.22 -22.76 -3.00
N ARG A 112 29.60 -23.74 -2.19
CA ARG A 112 29.48 -25.16 -2.54
C ARG A 112 28.05 -25.57 -2.24
N ARG A 113 27.24 -25.74 -3.29
CA ARG A 113 25.93 -26.37 -3.19
C ARG A 113 26.11 -27.75 -2.53
N ARG A 114 25.59 -27.93 -1.32
CA ARG A 114 25.38 -29.25 -0.73
C ARG A 114 23.90 -29.58 -0.92
N SER A 115 23.51 -30.00 -2.13
CA SER A 115 22.24 -30.69 -2.27
C SER A 115 22.44 -32.14 -1.82
N ARG A 116 21.62 -32.58 -0.87
CA ARG A 116 21.22 -33.99 -0.73
C ARG A 116 19.82 -34.10 -1.33
N ILE A 117 19.77 -34.08 -2.66
CA ILE A 117 18.73 -34.70 -3.48
C ILE A 117 19.51 -35.41 -4.58
#